data_AF-A0A8H8M5P0-F1
#
_entry.id   AF-A0A8H8M5P0-F1
#
_cell.length_a   1.000
_cell.length_b   1.000
_cell.length_c   1.000
_cell.angle_alpha   90.00
_cell.angle_beta   90.00
_cell.angle_gamma   90.00
#
_symmetry.space_group_name_H-M   'P 1'
#
loop_
_entity.id
_entity.type
_entity.pdbx_description
1 polymer ?
#
loop_
_entity_poly.entity_id
_entity_poly.type
_entity_poly.pdbx_seq_one_letter_code
_entity_poly.pdbx_strand_id
1 'polypeptide(L)'
;MSTDKIRIKVAILEPNDPSDVTEIIGSGKVDMGCKAMIHTTGKPSDYTAVRCGMNISRASKKALLMPGSAWRTSDVRARRVVQDSRSAFSDVKMLRIDELAELGCCCFCSILYIGNENFLATRKKEAAAFMRAVKRAADDMFADPKAAWAAYCDFKPVLNTPLNEKIYERSFTYMSRDCANVPRDWNKVTSYSKRLGIVSDDFNPNMTNEFLSWPLVDEVADPIENQKRIARRQMQIAMNGGVLCGR
;
A
#
# COMPACT_ATOMS: atom_id res chain seq x y z
N MET A 1 27.15 -10.84 28.00
CA MET A 1 26.00 -11.22 27.15
C MET A 1 26.19 -10.56 25.79
N SER A 2 26.46 -11.35 24.74
CA SER A 2 26.76 -10.83 23.40
C SER A 2 25.51 -10.19 22.80
N THR A 3 25.51 -8.87 22.59
CA THR A 3 24.54 -8.22 21.70
C THR A 3 25.01 -8.42 20.27
N ASP A 4 24.68 -9.58 19.69
CA ASP A 4 24.78 -9.77 18.24
C ASP A 4 23.76 -8.84 17.59
N LYS A 5 24.20 -7.59 17.30
CA LYS A 5 23.45 -6.64 16.49
C LYS A 5 23.33 -7.25 15.10
N ILE A 6 22.19 -7.89 14.81
CA ILE A 6 21.84 -8.33 13.47
C ILE A 6 21.89 -7.10 12.55
N ARG A 7 22.92 -7.02 11.71
CA ARG A 7 23.14 -5.90 10.77
C ARG A 7 22.30 -6.13 9.52
N ILE A 8 21.03 -5.75 9.58
CA ILE A 8 20.18 -5.67 8.39
C ILE A 8 20.61 -4.44 7.59
N LYS A 9 21.07 -4.63 6.35
CA LYS A 9 21.34 -3.54 5.42
C LYS A 9 20.05 -3.22 4.66
N VAL A 10 19.45 -2.06 4.95
CA VAL A 10 18.28 -1.58 4.23
C VAL A 10 18.76 -0.74 3.05
N ALA A 11 18.35 -1.11 1.83
CA ALA A 11 18.56 -0.33 0.62
C ALA A 11 17.20 0.01 0.00
N ILE A 12 17.01 1.27 -0.40
CA ILE A 12 15.84 1.66 -1.19
C ILE A 12 16.21 1.44 -2.66
N LEU A 13 15.61 0.42 -3.26
CA LEU A 13 15.72 0.16 -4.70
C LEU A 13 14.53 0.83 -5.41
N GLU A 14 14.80 1.75 -6.33
CA GLU A 14 13.81 2.33 -7.23
C GLU A 14 13.94 1.66 -8.60
N PRO A 15 13.30 0.50 -8.84
CA PRO A 15 13.44 -0.18 -10.12
C PRO A 15 12.83 0.66 -11.25
N ASN A 16 13.48 0.66 -12.41
CA ASN A 16 12.96 1.31 -13.63
C ASN A 16 11.61 0.71 -14.08
N ASP A 17 11.30 -0.49 -13.60
CA ASP A 17 10.00 -1.13 -13.74
C ASP A 17 9.43 -1.55 -12.35
N PRO A 18 8.46 -0.83 -11.79
CA PRO A 18 7.90 -1.10 -10.45
C PRO A 18 7.10 -2.42 -10.36
N SER A 19 6.88 -3.10 -11.49
CA SER A 19 6.16 -4.37 -11.55
C SER A 19 6.97 -5.53 -10.98
N ASP A 20 8.29 -5.37 -10.85
CA ASP A 20 9.25 -6.47 -10.74
C ASP A 20 9.63 -6.84 -9.28
N VAL A 21 9.13 -6.14 -8.25
CA VAL A 21 9.57 -6.45 -6.86
C VAL A 21 9.35 -7.93 -6.47
N THR A 22 8.30 -8.57 -6.99
CA THR A 22 8.01 -9.98 -6.74
C THR A 22 9.00 -10.90 -7.45
N GLU A 23 9.39 -10.58 -8.69
CA GLU A 23 10.34 -11.38 -9.47
C GLU A 23 11.78 -11.14 -9.00
N ILE A 24 12.14 -9.92 -8.60
CA ILE A 24 13.43 -9.61 -7.96
C ILE A 24 13.60 -10.41 -6.66
N ILE A 25 12.56 -10.50 -5.82
CA ILE A 25 12.59 -11.29 -4.57
C ILE A 25 12.52 -12.79 -4.87
N GLY A 26 11.68 -13.20 -5.80
CA GLY A 26 11.55 -14.60 -6.23
C GLY A 26 12.84 -15.17 -6.82
N SER A 27 13.62 -14.35 -7.53
CA SER A 27 14.93 -14.71 -8.06
C SER A 27 16.07 -14.67 -7.03
N GLY A 28 15.79 -14.30 -5.77
CA GLY A 28 16.77 -14.24 -4.69
C GLY A 28 17.77 -13.08 -4.79
N LYS A 29 17.52 -12.09 -5.66
CA LYS A 29 18.37 -10.90 -5.78
C LYS A 29 18.18 -9.91 -4.63
N VAL A 30 17.00 -9.96 -4.00
CA VAL A 30 16.65 -9.18 -2.80
C VAL A 30 15.95 -10.12 -1.82
N ASP A 31 16.33 -10.04 -0.55
CA ASP A 31 15.79 -10.94 0.49
C ASP A 31 14.34 -10.59 0.87
N MET A 32 14.01 -9.30 0.98
CA MET A 32 12.69 -8.80 1.41
C MET A 32 12.30 -7.48 0.74
N GLY A 33 10.99 -7.21 0.61
CA GLY A 33 10.48 -5.94 0.06
C GLY A 33 8.99 -5.70 0.27
N CYS A 34 8.46 -4.63 -0.34
CA CYS A 34 7.05 -4.24 -0.25
C CYS A 34 6.37 -4.21 -1.64
N LYS A 35 5.12 -4.67 -1.75
CA LYS A 35 4.38 -4.74 -3.03
C LYS A 35 2.97 -4.19 -2.96
N ALA A 36 2.53 -3.48 -4.00
CA ALA A 36 1.16 -3.02 -4.23
C ALA A 36 0.62 -3.51 -5.59
N MET A 37 -0.67 -3.83 -5.68
CA MET A 37 -1.35 -4.36 -6.89
C MET A 37 -2.45 -3.42 -7.39
N ILE A 38 -2.64 -3.32 -8.72
CA ILE A 38 -3.70 -2.55 -9.40
C ILE A 38 -4.43 -3.48 -10.39
N HIS A 39 -5.76 -3.40 -10.46
CA HIS A 39 -6.59 -4.20 -11.39
C HIS A 39 -7.46 -3.32 -12.30
N THR A 40 -7.89 -3.87 -13.44
CA THR A 40 -8.86 -3.28 -14.36
C THR A 40 -10.11 -4.17 -14.45
N THR A 41 -11.26 -3.56 -14.74
CA THR A 41 -12.56 -4.24 -14.89
C THR A 41 -13.17 -3.92 -16.25
N GLY A 42 -13.69 -4.93 -16.97
CA GLY A 42 -14.35 -4.80 -18.28
C GLY A 42 -13.94 -5.92 -19.24
N LYS A 43 -14.66 -6.09 -20.37
CA LYS A 43 -14.18 -6.98 -21.44
C LYS A 43 -12.95 -6.34 -22.08
N PRO A 44 -11.85 -7.07 -22.32
CA PRO A 44 -10.64 -6.50 -22.92
C PRO A 44 -10.87 -5.82 -24.29
N SER A 45 -11.93 -6.20 -25.01
CA SER A 45 -12.34 -5.59 -26.28
C SER A 45 -12.90 -4.17 -26.14
N ASP A 46 -13.40 -3.80 -24.96
CA ASP A 46 -14.20 -2.60 -24.77
C ASP A 46 -13.35 -1.39 -24.33
N TYR A 47 -12.04 -1.59 -24.13
CA TYR A 47 -11.11 -0.55 -23.73
C TYR A 47 -9.69 -0.82 -24.25
N THR A 48 -8.86 0.23 -24.30
CA THR A 48 -7.43 0.10 -24.58
C THR A 48 -6.65 0.11 -23.27
N ALA A 49 -6.01 -1.01 -22.93
CA ALA A 49 -5.10 -1.07 -21.79
C ALA A 49 -3.79 -0.33 -22.12
N VAL A 50 -3.42 0.66 -21.29
CA VAL A 50 -2.16 1.40 -21.44
C VAL A 50 -1.29 1.18 -20.21
N ARG A 51 -0.07 0.67 -20.42
CA ARG A 51 0.91 0.44 -19.36
C ARG A 51 1.61 1.75 -18.97
N CYS A 52 1.38 2.21 -17.73
CA CYS A 52 1.84 3.53 -17.28
C CYS A 52 2.93 3.51 -16.18
N GLY A 53 3.37 2.33 -15.71
CA GLY A 53 4.31 2.22 -14.58
C GLY A 53 3.85 3.01 -13.35
N MET A 54 4.77 3.70 -12.66
CA MET A 54 4.44 4.59 -11.53
C MET A 54 3.83 5.94 -11.94
N ASN A 55 3.62 6.19 -13.23
CA ASN A 55 3.35 7.51 -13.78
C ASN A 55 1.89 7.74 -14.16
N ILE A 56 0.94 6.92 -13.67
CA ILE A 56 -0.48 7.02 -14.05
C ILE A 56 -1.04 8.44 -13.90
N SER A 57 -0.83 9.12 -12.77
CA SER A 57 -1.32 10.50 -12.56
C SER A 57 -0.72 11.51 -13.53
N ARG A 58 0.50 11.26 -14.04
CA ARG A 58 1.16 12.12 -15.04
C ARG A 58 0.69 11.77 -16.45
N ALA A 59 0.50 10.49 -16.75
CA ALA A 59 -0.05 10.02 -18.02
C ALA A 59 -1.48 10.56 -18.22
N SER A 60 -2.31 10.54 -17.18
CA SER A 60 -3.66 11.13 -17.18
C SER A 60 -3.70 12.64 -17.45
N LYS A 61 -2.60 13.39 -17.27
CA LYS A 61 -2.53 14.80 -17.71
C LYS A 61 -2.33 14.94 -19.21
N LYS A 62 -1.41 14.14 -19.76
CA LYS A 62 -0.95 14.28 -21.14
C LYS A 62 -1.94 13.66 -22.13
N ALA A 63 -2.59 12.60 -21.69
CA ALA A 63 -3.64 11.93 -22.40
C ALA A 63 -4.97 12.59 -22.03
N LEU A 64 -5.65 13.22 -22.99
CA LEU A 64 -7.03 13.68 -22.86
C LEU A 64 -7.97 12.45 -22.79
N LEU A 65 -7.77 11.56 -21.83
CA LEU A 65 -8.31 10.18 -21.84
C LEU A 65 -8.89 9.79 -20.47
N MET A 66 -10.22 9.66 -20.47
CA MET A 66 -11.08 8.57 -19.95
C MET A 66 -10.81 7.96 -18.56
N PRO A 67 -11.87 7.55 -17.83
CA PRO A 67 -11.77 7.04 -16.45
C PRO A 67 -10.80 5.86 -16.34
N GLY A 68 -9.67 6.09 -15.67
CA GLY A 68 -8.66 5.08 -15.37
C GLY A 68 -8.71 4.64 -13.90
N SER A 69 -8.32 3.40 -13.65
CA SER A 69 -8.14 2.84 -12.30
C SER A 69 -7.03 3.59 -11.54
N ALA A 70 -7.40 4.54 -10.68
CA ALA A 70 -6.47 5.23 -9.79
C ALA A 70 -6.56 4.67 -8.36
N TRP A 71 -5.48 4.81 -7.60
CA TRP A 71 -5.43 4.54 -6.16
C TRP A 71 -5.74 5.84 -5.37
N ARG A 72 -6.23 5.74 -4.13
CA ARG A 72 -6.64 6.90 -3.33
C ARG A 72 -5.54 7.92 -3.02
N THR A 73 -4.27 7.51 -2.92
CA THR A 73 -3.17 8.49 -2.75
C THR A 73 -2.71 9.06 -4.09
N SER A 74 -2.86 8.30 -5.18
CA SER A 74 -2.71 8.78 -6.55
C SER A 74 -3.82 9.77 -6.94
N ASP A 75 -4.99 9.68 -6.30
CA ASP A 75 -6.08 10.67 -6.39
C ASP A 75 -5.65 12.02 -5.78
N VAL A 76 -4.89 12.05 -4.67
CA VAL A 76 -4.34 13.32 -4.13
C VAL A 76 -3.41 13.98 -5.15
N ARG A 77 -2.56 13.18 -5.81
CA ARG A 77 -1.72 13.68 -6.92
C ARG A 77 -2.60 14.14 -8.08
N ALA A 78 -3.54 13.32 -8.56
CA ALA A 78 -4.44 13.66 -9.67
C ALA A 78 -5.30 14.92 -9.40
N ARG A 79 -5.75 15.13 -8.17
CA ARG A 79 -6.50 16.33 -7.76
C ARG A 79 -5.64 17.58 -7.72
N ARG A 80 -4.40 17.49 -7.22
CA ARG A 80 -3.46 18.63 -7.30
C ARG A 80 -3.15 18.96 -8.76
N VAL A 81 -3.02 17.91 -9.56
CA VAL A 81 -2.83 18.00 -10.99
C VAL A 81 -3.97 18.75 -11.69
N VAL A 82 -5.23 18.56 -11.24
CA VAL A 82 -6.42 19.27 -11.73
C VAL A 82 -6.52 20.68 -11.17
N GLN A 83 -6.06 20.94 -9.94
CA GLN A 83 -6.00 22.31 -9.38
C GLN A 83 -5.12 23.26 -10.19
N ASP A 84 -4.09 22.74 -10.89
CA ASP A 84 -3.24 23.51 -11.82
C ASP A 84 -3.87 23.67 -13.23
N SER A 85 -5.02 23.04 -13.48
CA SER A 85 -5.85 23.21 -14.68
C SER A 85 -7.12 24.00 -14.34
N ARG A 86 -7.82 24.57 -15.34
CA ARG A 86 -9.09 25.31 -15.15
C ARG A 86 -10.29 24.43 -14.74
N SER A 87 -10.07 23.18 -14.32
CA SER A 87 -11.13 22.21 -13.99
C SER A 87 -11.37 22.15 -12.48
N ALA A 88 -12.61 21.87 -12.07
CA ALA A 88 -12.98 21.88 -10.66
C ALA A 88 -12.42 20.65 -9.92
N PHE A 89 -12.07 20.82 -8.65
CA PHE A 89 -11.55 19.74 -7.79
C PHE A 89 -12.52 18.54 -7.67
N SER A 90 -13.81 18.77 -7.87
CA SER A 90 -14.89 17.77 -7.91
C SER A 90 -14.85 16.84 -9.12
N ASP A 91 -14.12 17.22 -10.17
CA ASP A 91 -14.17 16.56 -11.47
C ASP A 91 -13.28 15.31 -11.50
N VAL A 92 -12.32 15.20 -10.56
CA VAL A 92 -11.55 13.97 -10.35
C VAL A 92 -12.36 13.01 -9.48
N LYS A 93 -12.87 11.97 -10.12
CA LYS A 93 -13.54 10.83 -9.48
C LYS A 93 -12.75 9.55 -9.70
N MET A 94 -12.97 8.58 -8.83
CA MET A 94 -12.35 7.28 -8.88
C MET A 94 -13.45 6.22 -8.78
N LEU A 95 -13.53 5.35 -9.78
CA LEU A 95 -14.38 4.17 -9.69
C LEU A 95 -13.71 3.16 -8.78
N ARG A 96 -14.41 2.75 -7.72
CA ARG A 96 -13.92 1.81 -6.73
C ARG A 96 -13.97 0.39 -7.31
N ILE A 97 -12.81 -0.19 -7.59
CA ILE A 97 -12.73 -1.56 -8.13
C ILE A 97 -13.40 -2.57 -7.20
N ASP A 98 -13.30 -2.39 -5.89
CA ASP A 98 -13.97 -3.27 -4.93
C ASP A 98 -15.50 -3.22 -4.99
N GLU A 99 -16.06 -2.07 -5.38
CA GLU A 99 -17.49 -1.93 -5.63
C GLU A 99 -17.85 -2.56 -6.98
N LEU A 100 -17.04 -2.31 -8.03
CA LEU A 100 -17.25 -2.89 -9.36
C LEU A 100 -17.10 -4.43 -9.39
N ALA A 101 -16.24 -4.99 -8.54
CA ALA A 101 -15.99 -6.42 -8.44
C ALA A 101 -16.78 -7.08 -7.29
N GLU A 102 -17.66 -6.33 -6.62
CA GLU A 102 -18.52 -6.80 -5.52
C GLU A 102 -17.74 -7.49 -4.38
N LEU A 103 -16.53 -6.99 -4.09
CA LEU A 103 -15.63 -7.57 -3.07
C LEU A 103 -15.90 -7.02 -1.65
N GLY A 104 -16.67 -5.93 -1.55
CA GLY A 104 -17.04 -5.25 -0.29
C GLY A 104 -15.90 -4.45 0.37
N CYS A 105 -14.65 -4.70 0.00
CA CYS A 105 -13.46 -3.98 0.46
C CYS A 105 -12.35 -4.00 -0.59
N CYS A 106 -11.45 -3.01 -0.57
CA CYS A 106 -10.23 -3.00 -1.38
C CYS A 106 -9.13 -3.90 -0.78
N CYS A 107 -9.49 -5.10 -0.31
CA CYS A 107 -8.61 -6.01 0.41
C CYS A 107 -7.40 -6.49 -0.44
N PHE A 108 -7.59 -6.56 -1.76
CA PHE A 108 -6.55 -6.88 -2.75
C PHE A 108 -5.47 -5.80 -2.92
N CYS A 109 -5.69 -4.58 -2.40
CA CYS A 109 -4.73 -3.48 -2.53
C CYS A 109 -3.76 -3.35 -1.34
N SER A 110 -3.85 -4.22 -0.34
CA SER A 110 -2.99 -4.15 0.84
C SER A 110 -1.51 -4.23 0.45
N ILE A 111 -0.68 -3.33 0.98
CA ILE A 111 0.76 -3.34 0.75
C ILE A 111 1.39 -4.28 1.78
N LEU A 112 2.07 -5.32 1.29
CA LEU A 112 2.60 -6.40 2.13
C LEU A 112 4.11 -6.33 2.22
N TYR A 113 4.67 -6.70 3.38
CA TYR A 113 6.07 -7.13 3.47
C TYR A 113 6.16 -8.56 2.96
N ILE A 114 7.08 -8.80 2.02
CA ILE A 114 7.32 -10.12 1.43
C ILE A 114 8.78 -10.50 1.60
N GLY A 115 9.06 -11.80 1.72
CA GLY A 115 10.41 -12.34 1.85
C GLY A 115 10.58 -13.59 1.01
N ASN A 116 11.79 -13.81 0.49
CA ASN A 116 12.12 -15.02 -0.26
C ASN A 116 12.01 -16.27 0.65
N GLU A 117 11.41 -17.35 0.17
CA GLU A 117 11.16 -18.54 0.98
C GLU A 117 12.43 -19.18 1.55
N ASN A 118 13.51 -19.25 0.77
CA ASN A 118 14.79 -19.79 1.23
C ASN A 118 15.40 -18.90 2.33
N PHE A 119 15.30 -17.57 2.17
CA PHE A 119 15.71 -16.63 3.22
C PHE A 119 14.88 -16.82 4.49
N LEU A 120 13.55 -16.88 4.37
CA LEU A 120 12.66 -17.07 5.52
C LEU A 120 12.90 -18.42 6.22
N ALA A 121 13.22 -19.47 5.48
CA ALA A 121 13.51 -20.79 6.02
C ALA A 121 14.87 -20.85 6.75
N THR A 122 15.90 -20.22 6.19
CA THR A 122 17.30 -20.34 6.68
C THR A 122 17.73 -19.21 7.62
N ARG A 123 17.05 -18.05 7.58
CA ARG A 123 17.39 -16.81 8.32
C ARG A 123 16.22 -16.30 9.17
N LYS A 124 15.54 -17.23 9.87
CA LYS A 124 14.35 -16.94 10.69
C LYS A 124 14.58 -15.85 11.74
N LYS A 125 15.75 -15.83 12.38
CA LYS A 125 16.08 -14.85 13.43
C LYS A 125 16.20 -13.44 12.85
N GLU A 126 16.79 -13.33 11.68
CA GLU A 126 16.95 -12.08 10.94
C GLU A 126 15.61 -11.57 10.41
N ALA A 127 14.76 -12.45 9.85
CA ALA A 127 13.40 -12.10 9.45
C ALA A 127 12.55 -11.60 10.63
N ALA A 128 12.59 -12.29 11.78
CA ALA A 128 11.90 -11.84 12.99
C ALA A 128 12.47 -10.52 13.53
N ALA A 129 13.79 -10.31 13.42
CA ALA A 129 14.43 -9.06 13.82
C ALA A 129 14.02 -7.89 12.91
N PHE A 130 13.91 -8.12 11.60
CA PHE A 130 13.38 -7.16 10.65
C PHE A 130 11.95 -6.75 11.04
N MET A 131 11.07 -7.73 11.28
CA MET A 131 9.69 -7.45 11.67
C MET A 131 9.58 -6.69 13.00
N ARG A 132 10.42 -6.98 13.99
CA ARG A 132 10.49 -6.18 15.24
C ARG A 132 10.92 -4.74 14.98
N ALA A 133 11.89 -4.51 14.10
CA ALA A 133 12.31 -3.15 13.73
C ALA A 133 11.18 -2.39 13.02
N VAL A 134 10.47 -3.04 12.10
CA VAL A 134 9.28 -2.49 11.43
C VAL A 134 8.20 -2.13 12.44
N LYS A 135 7.87 -3.04 13.38
CA LYS A 135 6.87 -2.78 14.41
C LYS A 135 7.23 -1.61 15.29
N ARG A 136 8.49 -1.51 15.72
CA ARG A 136 8.97 -0.38 16.51
C ARG A 136 8.84 0.94 15.74
N ALA A 137 9.22 0.96 14.47
CA ALA A 137 9.06 2.15 13.63
C ALA A 137 7.58 2.51 13.42
N ALA A 138 6.69 1.53 13.29
CA ALA A 138 5.26 1.76 13.21
C ALA A 138 4.71 2.35 14.53
N ASP A 139 5.12 1.81 15.68
CA ASP A 139 4.73 2.31 17.00
C ASP A 139 5.19 3.75 17.22
N ASP A 140 6.46 4.05 16.91
CA ASP A 140 7.01 5.40 16.99
C ASP A 140 6.23 6.36 16.07
N MET A 141 5.90 5.93 14.84
CA MET A 141 5.09 6.70 13.89
C MET A 141 3.66 6.96 14.40
N PHE A 142 3.03 5.98 15.04
CA PHE A 142 1.69 6.16 15.60
C PHE A 142 1.69 7.02 16.87
N ALA A 143 2.76 6.98 17.66
CA ALA A 143 2.92 7.78 18.86
C ALA A 143 3.14 9.27 18.53
N ASP A 144 4.01 9.56 17.55
CA ASP A 144 4.24 10.93 17.07
C ASP A 144 4.35 10.99 15.54
N PRO A 145 3.22 11.16 14.83
CA PRO A 145 3.21 11.24 13.37
C PRO A 145 3.98 12.44 12.82
N LYS A 146 4.05 13.55 13.58
CA LYS A 146 4.74 14.78 13.14
C LYS A 146 6.24 14.58 13.19
N ALA A 147 6.77 14.03 14.28
CA ALA A 147 8.18 13.71 14.41
C ALA A 147 8.61 12.63 13.39
N ALA A 148 7.79 11.59 13.20
CA ALA A 148 8.09 10.54 12.23
C ALA A 148 8.13 11.09 10.78
N TRP A 149 7.19 11.95 10.41
CA TRP A 149 7.22 12.63 9.11
C TRP A 149 8.45 13.55 8.97
N ALA A 150 8.79 14.31 10.02
CA ALA A 150 9.96 15.18 10.02
C ALA A 150 11.26 14.39 9.79
N ALA A 151 11.46 13.30 10.54
CA ALA A 151 12.61 12.42 10.38
C ALA A 151 12.66 11.77 8.98
N TYR A 152 11.51 11.41 8.42
CA TYR A 152 11.47 10.85 7.08
C TYR A 152 11.83 11.89 6.00
N CYS A 153 11.36 13.12 6.15
CA CYS A 153 11.75 14.24 5.28
C CYS A 153 13.23 14.60 5.40
N ASP A 154 13.80 14.55 6.61
CA ASP A 154 15.23 14.78 6.82
C ASP A 154 16.08 13.73 6.07
N PHE A 155 15.70 12.46 6.19
CA PHE A 155 16.37 11.37 5.45
C PHE A 155 16.14 11.43 3.94
N LYS A 156 14.92 11.78 3.49
CA LYS A 156 14.56 11.85 2.06
C LYS A 156 13.96 13.22 1.71
N PRO A 157 14.80 14.27 1.54
CA PRO A 157 14.35 15.67 1.37
C PRO A 157 13.37 15.91 0.21
N VAL A 158 13.42 15.10 -0.85
CA VAL A 158 12.46 15.18 -1.98
C VAL A 158 11.01 14.93 -1.54
N LEU A 159 10.79 14.30 -0.38
CA LEU A 159 9.47 14.12 0.20
C LEU A 159 8.95 15.35 0.92
N ASN A 160 9.79 16.33 1.27
CA ASN A 160 9.38 17.52 2.01
C ASN A 160 8.68 18.54 1.10
N THR A 161 7.48 18.20 0.65
CA THR A 161 6.63 19.06 -0.17
C THR A 161 5.20 19.07 0.37
N PRO A 162 4.44 20.16 0.19
CA PRO A 162 3.04 20.23 0.62
C PRO A 162 2.16 19.12 0.03
N LEU A 163 2.52 18.60 -1.17
CA LEU A 163 1.80 17.50 -1.79
C LEU A 163 2.05 16.17 -1.08
N ASN A 164 3.32 15.85 -0.78
CA ASN A 164 3.66 14.61 -0.11
C ASN A 164 3.21 14.61 1.35
N GLU A 165 3.12 15.78 1.99
CA GLU A 165 2.50 15.94 3.30
C GLU A 165 1.03 15.50 3.29
N LYS A 166 0.23 16.02 2.35
CA LYS A 166 -1.17 15.59 2.14
C LYS A 166 -1.28 14.10 1.84
N ILE A 167 -0.33 13.54 1.07
CA ILE A 167 -0.28 12.10 0.81
C ILE A 167 -0.04 11.32 2.09
N TYR A 168 0.91 11.75 2.93
CA TYR A 168 1.19 11.13 4.23
C TYR A 168 -0.05 11.16 5.12
N GLU A 169 -0.69 12.33 5.29
CA GLU A 169 -1.90 12.47 6.11
C GLU A 169 -3.04 11.55 5.66
N ARG A 170 -3.24 11.43 4.34
CA ARG A 170 -4.27 10.55 3.76
C ARG A 170 -3.90 9.07 3.86
N SER A 171 -2.61 8.74 3.90
CA SER A 171 -2.11 7.36 3.99
C SER A 171 -2.11 6.86 5.43
N PHE A 172 -1.95 7.75 6.40
CA PHE A 172 -1.83 7.41 7.82
C PHE A 172 -2.99 6.55 8.35
N THR A 173 -4.22 6.83 7.91
CA THR A 173 -5.42 6.03 8.28
C THR A 173 -5.33 4.56 7.89
N TYR A 174 -4.52 4.22 6.88
CA TYR A 174 -4.39 2.87 6.32
C TYR A 174 -3.17 2.11 6.83
N MET A 175 -2.29 2.75 7.61
CA MET A 175 -1.11 2.08 8.14
C MET A 175 -1.54 0.97 9.10
N SER A 176 -0.96 -0.23 8.94
CA SER A 176 -1.23 -1.35 9.84
C SER A 176 -0.56 -1.11 11.19
N ARG A 177 -1.28 -1.34 12.29
CA ARG A 177 -0.79 -1.15 13.66
C ARG A 177 0.06 -2.32 14.16
N ASP A 178 -0.22 -3.52 13.68
CA ASP A 178 0.42 -4.76 14.13
C ASP A 178 1.15 -5.49 13.00
N CYS A 179 1.10 -4.98 11.77
CA CYS A 179 1.67 -5.60 10.57
C CYS A 179 1.14 -7.02 10.30
N ALA A 180 0.00 -7.40 10.88
CA ALA A 180 -0.56 -8.72 10.72
C ALA A 180 -1.14 -8.93 9.32
N ASN A 181 -0.94 -10.13 8.78
CA ASN A 181 -1.79 -10.64 7.71
C ASN A 181 -3.18 -10.88 8.26
N VAL A 182 -4.22 -10.47 7.50
CA VAL A 182 -5.63 -10.67 7.86
C VAL A 182 -6.18 -11.89 7.09
N PRO A 183 -6.38 -13.05 7.75
CA PRO A 183 -6.79 -14.29 7.09
C PRO A 183 -8.04 -14.17 6.23
N ARG A 184 -9.07 -13.47 6.73
CA ARG A 184 -10.30 -13.19 5.96
C ARG A 184 -10.00 -12.54 4.61
N ASP A 185 -9.12 -11.55 4.59
CA ASP A 185 -8.80 -10.79 3.39
C ASP A 185 -7.99 -11.65 2.41
N TRP A 186 -7.03 -12.43 2.91
CA TRP A 186 -6.28 -13.42 2.11
C TRP A 186 -7.18 -14.46 1.45
N ASN A 187 -8.19 -14.97 2.16
CA ASN A 187 -9.15 -15.92 1.60
C ASN A 187 -9.96 -15.28 0.47
N LYS A 188 -10.45 -14.04 0.67
CA LYS A 188 -11.19 -13.31 -0.37
C LYS A 188 -10.34 -13.05 -1.62
N VAL A 189 -9.11 -12.58 -1.44
CA VAL A 189 -8.21 -12.25 -2.55
C VAL A 189 -7.80 -13.53 -3.29
N THR A 190 -7.51 -14.61 -2.58
CA THR A 190 -7.19 -15.91 -3.20
C THR A 190 -8.34 -16.42 -4.07
N SER A 191 -9.57 -16.40 -3.55
CA SER A 191 -10.76 -16.78 -4.32
C SER A 191 -10.97 -15.88 -5.54
N TYR A 192 -10.71 -14.58 -5.41
CA TYR A 192 -10.79 -13.64 -6.53
C TYR A 192 -9.71 -13.92 -7.59
N SER A 193 -8.47 -14.22 -7.18
CA SER A 193 -7.38 -14.59 -8.08
C SER A 193 -7.66 -15.89 -8.84
N LYS A 194 -8.28 -16.90 -8.18
CA LYS A 194 -8.76 -18.12 -8.83
C LYS A 194 -9.83 -17.82 -9.86
N ARG A 195 -10.83 -17.00 -9.51
CA ARG A 195 -11.89 -16.53 -10.44
C ARG A 195 -11.32 -15.82 -11.66
N LEU A 196 -10.23 -15.06 -11.50
CA LEU A 196 -9.55 -14.37 -12.60
C LEU A 196 -8.62 -15.28 -13.43
N GLY A 197 -8.42 -16.54 -13.02
CA GLY A 197 -7.49 -17.48 -13.68
C GLY A 197 -6.02 -17.10 -13.51
N ILE A 198 -5.69 -16.29 -12.50
CA ILE A 198 -4.30 -15.85 -12.23
C ILE A 198 -3.52 -16.94 -11.50
N VAL A 199 -4.20 -17.70 -10.65
CA VAL A 199 -3.65 -18.81 -9.88
C VAL A 199 -4.51 -20.05 -10.08
N SER A 200 -3.94 -21.23 -9.84
CA SER A 200 -4.64 -22.51 -9.93
C SER A 200 -5.67 -22.70 -8.81
N ASP A 201 -6.61 -23.62 -9.01
CA ASP A 201 -7.67 -23.91 -8.02
C ASP A 201 -7.15 -24.51 -6.72
N ASP A 202 -5.98 -25.16 -6.76
CA ASP A 202 -5.27 -25.72 -5.60
C ASP A 202 -4.32 -24.71 -4.93
N PHE A 203 -4.22 -23.48 -5.43
CA PHE A 203 -3.37 -22.45 -4.84
C PHE A 203 -3.76 -22.17 -3.38
N ASN A 204 -2.75 -22.19 -2.51
CA ASN A 204 -2.85 -21.85 -1.11
C ASN A 204 -2.27 -20.45 -0.86
N PRO A 205 -2.90 -19.62 0.00
CA PRO A 205 -2.37 -18.30 0.34
C PRO A 205 -0.93 -18.39 0.89
N ASN A 206 -0.01 -17.65 0.30
CA ASN A 206 1.42 -17.64 0.65
C ASN A 206 1.73 -16.55 1.68
N MET A 207 1.19 -16.71 2.89
CA MET A 207 1.34 -15.76 4.00
C MET A 207 1.68 -16.45 5.31
N THR A 208 2.36 -15.73 6.20
CA THR A 208 2.62 -16.20 7.57
C THR A 208 2.73 -15.03 8.54
N ASN A 209 2.25 -15.24 9.76
CA ASN A 209 2.42 -14.32 10.89
C ASN A 209 3.48 -14.84 11.90
N GLU A 210 4.20 -15.92 11.60
CA GLU A 210 5.14 -16.57 12.54
C GLU A 210 6.31 -15.67 12.99
N PHE A 211 6.62 -14.64 12.21
CA PHE A 211 7.68 -13.68 12.50
C PHE A 211 7.21 -12.49 13.35
N LEU A 212 5.91 -12.42 13.69
CA LEU A 212 5.34 -11.41 14.56
C LEU A 212 5.35 -11.92 16.01
N SER A 213 5.87 -11.10 16.93
CA SER A 213 6.13 -11.50 18.33
C SER A 213 5.40 -10.64 19.35
N TRP A 214 4.36 -9.93 18.92
CA TRP A 214 3.54 -9.03 19.72
C TRP A 214 2.06 -9.40 19.61
N PRO A 215 1.20 -8.93 20.52
CA PRO A 215 -0.24 -9.13 20.44
C PRO A 215 -0.79 -8.57 19.12
N LEU A 216 -1.57 -9.37 18.42
CA LEU A 216 -2.25 -8.95 17.19
C LEU A 216 -3.56 -8.26 17.55
N VAL A 217 -3.97 -7.30 16.74
CA VAL A 217 -5.24 -6.61 16.88
C VAL A 217 -6.34 -7.54 16.38
N ASP A 218 -7.45 -7.59 17.13
CA ASP A 218 -8.60 -8.39 16.73
C ASP A 218 -9.09 -8.01 15.34
N GLU A 219 -9.56 -9.01 14.60
CA GLU A 219 -10.19 -8.76 13.32
C GLU A 219 -11.41 -7.85 13.49
N VAL A 220 -11.55 -6.91 12.56
CA VAL A 220 -12.71 -6.04 12.50
C VAL A 220 -13.97 -6.88 12.26
N ALA A 221 -14.88 -6.87 13.24
CA ALA A 221 -16.12 -7.64 13.22
C ALA A 221 -17.05 -7.27 12.05
N ASP A 222 -17.17 -5.99 11.72
CA ASP A 222 -17.93 -5.50 10.56
C ASP A 222 -17.02 -4.75 9.57
N PRO A 223 -16.51 -5.44 8.52
CA PRO A 223 -15.66 -4.84 7.51
C PRO A 223 -16.34 -3.74 6.70
N ILE A 224 -17.67 -3.82 6.51
CA ILE A 224 -18.44 -2.86 5.70
C ILE A 224 -18.58 -1.55 6.46
N GLU A 225 -18.97 -1.61 7.74
CA GLU A 225 -19.05 -0.41 8.56
C GLU A 225 -17.67 0.22 8.75
N ASN A 226 -16.62 -0.60 8.87
CA ASN A 226 -15.26 -0.07 8.90
C ASN A 226 -14.86 0.65 7.60
N GLN A 227 -15.26 0.16 6.43
CA GLN A 227 -15.04 0.87 5.16
C GLN A 227 -15.77 2.23 5.14
N LYS A 228 -17.02 2.28 5.61
CA LYS A 228 -17.78 3.54 5.73
C LYS A 228 -17.11 4.51 6.70
N ARG A 229 -16.65 4.02 7.85
CA ARG A 229 -15.89 4.81 8.84
C ARG A 229 -14.61 5.39 8.23
N ILE A 230 -13.85 4.57 7.51
CA ILE A 230 -12.64 5.01 6.82
C ILE A 230 -12.98 6.08 5.76
N ALA A 231 -14.03 5.88 4.96
CA ALA A 231 -14.44 6.85 3.95
C ALA A 231 -14.79 8.21 4.58
N ARG A 232 -15.57 8.23 5.67
CA ARG A 232 -15.87 9.46 6.44
C ARG A 232 -14.59 10.12 6.96
N ARG A 233 -13.65 9.34 7.50
CA ARG A 233 -12.36 9.87 8.00
C ARG A 233 -11.53 10.49 6.87
N GLN A 234 -11.49 9.87 5.69
CA GLN A 234 -10.77 10.44 4.54
C GLN A 234 -11.39 11.76 4.05
N MET A 235 -12.71 11.91 4.11
CA MET A 235 -13.38 13.18 3.81
C MET A 235 -13.02 14.26 4.84
N GLN A 236 -13.04 13.92 6.13
CA GLN A 236 -12.62 14.82 7.20
C GLN A 236 -11.18 15.32 6.99
N ILE A 237 -10.25 14.41 6.69
CA ILE A 237 -8.84 14.78 6.44
C ILE A 237 -8.72 15.71 5.23
N ALA A 238 -9.50 15.47 4.17
CA ALA A 238 -9.49 16.32 2.99
C ALA A 238 -9.99 17.75 3.26
N MET A 239 -10.93 17.92 4.21
CA MET A 239 -11.50 19.23 4.56
C MET A 239 -10.69 19.97 5.62
N ASN A 240 -10.21 19.26 6.64
CA ASN A 240 -9.71 19.86 7.88
C ASN A 240 -8.22 19.56 8.17
N GLY A 241 -7.53 18.85 7.28
CA GLY A 241 -6.19 18.32 7.53
C GLY A 241 -6.21 17.04 8.37
N GLY A 242 -5.06 16.38 8.45
CA GLY A 242 -4.88 15.11 9.12
C GLY A 242 -3.94 15.19 10.31
N VAL A 243 -3.12 14.15 10.48
CA VAL A 243 -2.22 14.00 11.64
C VAL A 243 -1.08 15.02 11.67
N LEU A 244 -0.88 15.79 10.61
CA LEU A 244 0.14 16.83 10.54
C LEU A 244 -0.44 18.24 10.74
N CYS A 245 -1.76 18.37 10.89
CA CYS A 245 -2.42 19.68 11.08
C CYS A 245 -1.83 20.46 12.28
N GLY A 246 -1.61 21.77 12.08
CA GLY A 246 -0.96 22.64 13.07
C GLY A 246 0.52 22.32 13.29
N ARG A 247 1.24 21.92 12.24
CA ARG A 247 2.70 21.90 12.19
C ARG A 247 3.22 23.22 11.62
#